data_AF-A0AB37KAN8-F1
#
_entry.id   AF-A0AB37KAN8-F1
#
_cell.length_a   1.000
_cell.length_b   1.000
_cell.length_c   1.000
_cell.angle_alpha   90.00
_cell.angle_beta   90.00
_cell.angle_gamma   90.00
#
_symmetry.space_group_name_H-M   'P 1'
#
loop_
_entity.id
_entity.type
_entity.pdbx_description
1 polymer ?
#
loop_
_entity_poly.entity_id
_entity_poly.type
_entity_poly.pdbx_seq_one_letter_code
_entity_poly.pdbx_strand_id
1 'polypeptide(L)'
;MKKMLKRLCTGFLALATVVTALPTTPVHAESKQYWTESAERVGIIEKVMNDGSIGSTFNEGYMKVEGETAYCIDINTNFKNGYKTRADASSRMSADQISDVALSLEYVKQYGEAHKELNYKQVYLLEQCVVWQRLSVHFGWQCDNVRASYDEIPKATQDEVFSGAKAFIKENKGRYECGGYIYSGEGQELGQFWAKLNV
;
A
#
# COMPACT_ATOMS: atom_id res chain seq x y z
N MET A 1 -19.51 -72.10 -68.52
CA MET A 1 -18.20 -72.48 -67.92
C MET A 1 -17.51 -71.24 -67.37
N LYS A 2 -17.38 -71.13 -66.05
CA LYS A 2 -16.13 -70.83 -65.29
C LYS A 2 -16.48 -70.25 -63.93
N LYS A 3 -16.18 -71.07 -62.92
CA LYS A 3 -16.02 -70.73 -61.52
C LYS A 3 -14.76 -69.86 -61.32
N MET A 4 -14.83 -69.05 -60.27
CA MET A 4 -13.75 -68.67 -59.34
C MET A 4 -12.59 -67.81 -59.87
N LEU A 5 -12.55 -66.57 -59.38
CA LEU A 5 -11.29 -65.91 -59.05
C LEU A 5 -11.27 -65.62 -57.54
N LYS A 6 -10.48 -66.41 -56.81
CA LYS A 6 -9.94 -66.02 -55.50
C LYS A 6 -8.70 -65.17 -55.78
N ARG A 7 -8.56 -64.02 -55.12
CA ARG A 7 -7.38 -63.71 -54.31
C ARG A 7 -7.52 -62.41 -53.51
N LEU A 8 -7.12 -62.57 -52.25
CA LEU A 8 -6.98 -61.63 -51.14
C LEU A 8 -5.83 -60.63 -51.38
N CYS A 9 -5.87 -59.48 -50.71
CA CYS A 9 -4.76 -58.78 -50.00
C CYS A 9 -5.17 -57.32 -49.76
N THR A 10 -5.86 -57.01 -48.66
CA THR A 10 -5.29 -56.37 -47.44
C THR A 10 -4.61 -55.03 -47.72
N GLY A 11 -5.39 -53.94 -47.66
CA GLY A 11 -4.86 -52.58 -47.57
C GLY A 11 -4.65 -52.18 -46.12
N PHE A 12 -3.41 -51.85 -45.74
CA PHE A 12 -3.12 -51.15 -44.50
C PHE A 12 -3.25 -49.64 -44.75
N LEU A 13 -4.26 -49.01 -44.14
CA LEU A 13 -4.34 -47.56 -44.01
C LEU A 13 -3.58 -47.15 -42.75
N ALA A 14 -2.36 -46.65 -42.90
CA ALA A 14 -1.66 -45.95 -41.83
C ALA A 14 -2.20 -44.52 -41.75
N LEU A 15 -3.02 -44.23 -40.72
CA LEU A 15 -3.52 -42.90 -40.44
C LEU A 15 -2.43 -42.10 -39.72
N ALA A 16 -1.78 -41.17 -40.41
CA ALA A 16 -0.83 -40.25 -39.80
C ALA A 16 -1.60 -39.16 -39.03
N THR A 17 -1.70 -39.30 -37.70
CA THR A 17 -2.18 -38.22 -36.83
C THR A 17 -1.12 -37.12 -36.74
N VAL A 18 -1.32 -36.04 -37.49
CA VAL A 18 -0.56 -34.80 -37.33
C VAL A 18 -1.10 -34.09 -36.09
N VAL A 19 -0.35 -34.14 -34.98
CA VAL A 19 -0.62 -33.31 -33.80
C VAL A 19 -0.08 -31.92 -34.09
N THR A 20 -0.96 -30.99 -34.47
CA THR A 20 -0.62 -29.56 -34.50
C THR A 20 -0.52 -29.06 -33.06
N ALA A 21 0.68 -29.06 -32.49
CA ALA A 21 0.96 -28.33 -31.26
C ALA A 21 0.85 -26.83 -31.58
N LEU A 22 -0.27 -26.22 -31.18
CA LEU A 22 -0.39 -24.76 -31.16
C LEU A 22 0.66 -24.22 -30.18
N PRO A 23 1.51 -23.27 -30.57
CA PRO A 23 2.39 -22.60 -29.63
C PRO A 23 1.52 -21.84 -28.64
N THR A 24 1.42 -22.35 -27.42
CA THR A 24 0.89 -21.60 -26.29
C THR A 24 1.92 -20.55 -25.92
N THR A 25 1.88 -19.39 -26.57
CA THR A 25 2.57 -18.21 -26.05
C THR A 25 1.99 -17.93 -24.66
N PRO A 26 2.77 -17.98 -23.58
CA PRO A 26 2.28 -17.49 -22.30
C PRO A 26 1.92 -16.01 -22.50
N VAL A 27 0.66 -15.67 -22.27
CA VAL A 27 0.25 -14.27 -22.17
C VAL A 27 0.86 -13.76 -20.87
N HIS A 28 2.02 -13.13 -20.96
CA HIS A 28 2.50 -12.27 -19.89
C HIS A 28 1.54 -11.09 -19.83
N ALA A 29 0.54 -11.16 -18.95
CA ALA A 29 -0.22 -10.00 -18.56
C ALA A 29 0.77 -9.04 -17.89
N GLU A 30 1.22 -8.04 -18.63
CA GLU A 30 2.01 -6.95 -18.07
C GLU A 30 1.19 -6.35 -16.92
N SER A 31 1.73 -6.44 -15.71
CA SER A 31 1.06 -5.91 -14.53
C SER A 31 0.87 -4.42 -14.73
N LYS A 32 -0.37 -3.93 -14.66
CA LYS A 32 -0.68 -2.50 -14.75
C LYS A 32 0.24 -1.72 -13.80
N GLN A 33 0.93 -0.73 -14.35
CA GLN A 33 1.82 0.16 -13.60
C GLN A 33 1.09 1.46 -13.23
N TYR A 34 1.51 2.06 -12.13
CA TYR A 34 0.96 3.29 -11.56
C TYR A 34 2.10 4.28 -11.34
N TRP A 35 1.94 5.51 -11.81
CA TRP A 35 2.92 6.56 -11.57
C TRP A 35 2.82 7.04 -10.11
N THR A 36 3.97 7.14 -9.45
CA THR A 36 4.08 7.61 -8.09
C THR A 36 5.07 8.76 -8.00
N GLU A 37 4.73 9.78 -7.21
CA GLU A 37 5.54 10.97 -7.09
C GLU A 37 5.42 11.66 -5.72
N SER A 38 6.47 12.39 -5.37
CA SER A 38 6.47 13.40 -4.32
C SER A 38 6.19 14.75 -4.99
N ALA A 39 4.94 15.20 -4.98
CA ALA A 39 4.49 16.36 -5.75
C ALA A 39 5.10 17.69 -5.26
N GLU A 40 5.32 17.82 -3.95
CA GLU A 40 5.95 18.99 -3.34
C GLU A 40 6.51 18.63 -1.96
N ARG A 41 7.34 19.51 -1.37
CA ARG A 41 7.76 19.38 0.04
C ARG A 41 6.63 19.83 0.97
N VAL A 42 6.30 18.99 1.95
CA VAL A 42 5.25 19.27 2.95
C VAL A 42 5.81 19.71 4.31
N GLY A 43 7.00 19.26 4.69
CA GLY A 43 7.66 19.69 5.91
C GLY A 43 8.80 18.79 6.34
N ILE A 44 9.15 18.85 7.62
CA ILE A 44 10.25 18.10 8.24
C ILE A 44 9.70 17.04 9.19
N ILE A 45 10.23 15.82 9.09
CA ILE A 45 9.97 14.69 9.97
C ILE A 45 11.19 14.44 10.87
N GLU A 46 10.93 14.12 12.13
CA GLU A 46 11.91 13.61 13.08
C GLU A 46 11.59 12.14 13.37
N LYS A 47 12.52 11.25 13.01
CA LYS A 47 12.46 9.84 13.37
C LYS A 47 12.88 9.68 14.82
N VAL A 48 11.92 9.86 15.73
CA VAL A 48 12.14 9.71 17.17
C VAL A 48 12.08 8.22 17.51
N MET A 49 13.17 7.74 18.10
CA MET A 49 13.32 6.37 18.55
C MET A 49 12.55 6.14 19.86
N ASN A 50 12.30 4.87 20.21
CA ASN A 50 11.56 4.50 21.41
C ASN A 50 12.29 4.88 22.71
N ASP A 51 13.60 5.07 22.68
CA ASP A 51 14.39 5.60 23.79
C ASP A 51 14.32 7.14 23.92
N GLY A 52 13.59 7.81 23.03
CA GLY A 52 13.41 9.27 22.99
C GLY A 52 14.47 10.04 22.21
N SER A 53 15.51 9.37 21.70
CA SER A 53 16.51 10.00 20.83
C SER A 53 15.95 10.31 19.44
N ILE A 54 16.48 11.33 18.78
CA ILE A 54 16.19 11.60 17.36
C ILE A 54 17.23 10.83 16.54
N GLY A 55 16.80 9.77 15.86
CA GLY A 55 17.67 8.95 15.02
C GLY A 55 18.02 9.65 13.70
N SER A 56 17.08 10.38 13.12
CA SER A 56 17.30 11.21 11.93
C SER A 56 16.22 12.29 11.77
N THR A 57 16.54 13.29 10.96
CA THR A 57 15.62 14.34 10.54
C THR A 57 15.67 14.45 9.01
N PHE A 58 14.52 14.50 8.35
CA PHE A 58 14.46 14.52 6.89
C PHE A 58 13.23 15.29 6.38
N ASN A 59 13.27 15.67 5.10
CA ASN A 59 12.14 16.31 4.44
C ASN A 59 11.14 15.26 3.99
N GLU A 60 9.86 15.53 4.23
CA GLU A 60 8.77 14.74 3.67
C GLU A 60 8.14 15.46 2.48
N GLY A 61 7.77 14.67 1.49
CA GLY A 61 7.04 15.12 0.31
C GLY A 61 5.57 14.75 0.35
N TYR A 62 4.75 15.43 -0.44
CA TYR A 62 3.35 15.05 -0.63
C TYR A 62 3.28 13.87 -1.61
N MET A 63 3.15 12.66 -1.09
CA MET A 63 3.14 11.46 -1.91
C MET A 63 1.80 11.29 -2.64
N LYS A 64 1.89 10.99 -3.93
CA LYS A 64 0.74 10.75 -4.78
C LYS A 64 0.90 9.47 -5.60
N VAL A 65 -0.23 8.83 -5.84
CA VAL A 65 -0.39 7.77 -6.83
C VAL A 65 -1.55 8.15 -7.74
N GLU A 66 -1.30 8.29 -9.04
CA GLU A 66 -2.31 8.74 -10.01
C GLU A 66 -3.05 10.03 -9.58
N GLY A 67 -2.34 10.95 -8.92
CA GLY A 67 -2.87 12.24 -8.45
C GLY A 67 -3.59 12.21 -7.09
N GLU A 68 -3.89 11.01 -6.57
CA GLU A 68 -4.49 10.83 -5.24
C GLU A 68 -3.43 10.71 -4.15
N THR A 69 -3.75 11.15 -2.94
CA THR A 69 -2.88 11.03 -1.77
C THR A 69 -2.53 9.56 -1.51
N ALA A 70 -1.26 9.32 -1.24
CA ALA A 70 -0.74 8.06 -0.73
C ALA A 70 0.23 8.35 0.41
N TYR A 71 0.66 7.31 1.11
CA TYR A 71 1.55 7.43 2.26
C TYR A 71 2.74 6.50 2.11
N CYS A 72 3.90 6.99 2.48
CA CYS A 72 5.11 6.22 2.71
C CYS A 72 4.85 5.11 3.75
N ILE A 73 5.10 3.83 3.42
CA ILE A 73 4.84 2.69 4.33
C ILE A 73 6.11 2.01 4.85
N ASP A 74 7.30 2.59 4.63
CA ASP A 74 8.55 2.13 5.24
C ASP A 74 9.52 3.31 5.46
N ILE A 75 9.50 3.86 6.67
CA ILE A 75 10.34 5.00 7.07
C ILE A 75 11.86 4.74 6.93
N ASN A 76 12.27 3.48 6.76
CA ASN A 76 13.69 3.12 6.63
C ASN A 76 14.19 3.18 5.18
N THR A 77 13.31 3.45 4.21
CA THR A 77 13.64 3.45 2.79
C THR A 77 13.40 4.82 2.18
N ASN A 78 14.33 5.29 1.35
CA ASN A 78 14.15 6.56 0.64
C ASN A 78 13.18 6.42 -0.53
N PHE A 79 12.26 7.38 -0.67
CA PHE A 79 11.33 7.42 -1.79
C PHE A 79 12.02 7.82 -3.11
N LYS A 80 11.50 7.29 -4.21
CA LYS A 80 11.88 7.64 -5.58
C LYS A 80 10.63 7.71 -6.44
N ASN A 81 10.47 8.81 -7.17
CA ASN A 81 9.43 8.93 -8.19
C ASN A 81 9.62 7.83 -9.24
N GLY A 82 8.52 7.27 -9.72
CA GLY A 82 8.58 6.21 -10.73
C GLY A 82 7.32 5.36 -10.77
N TYR A 83 7.33 4.42 -11.70
CA TYR A 83 6.26 3.44 -11.85
C TYR A 83 6.36 2.33 -10.82
N LYS A 84 5.21 1.99 -10.24
CA LYS A 84 5.05 0.91 -9.25
C LYS A 84 3.91 -0.04 -9.65
N THR A 85 4.00 -1.29 -9.23
CA THR A 85 2.91 -2.26 -9.34
C THR A 85 2.01 -2.16 -8.12
N ARG A 86 0.71 -2.42 -8.29
CA ARG A 86 -0.28 -2.36 -7.21
C ARG A 86 -0.69 -3.76 -6.77
N ALA A 87 -0.74 -3.98 -5.47
CA ALA A 87 -1.35 -5.15 -4.85
C ALA A 87 -2.39 -4.72 -3.80
N ASP A 88 -3.34 -5.59 -3.51
CA ASP A 88 -4.20 -5.42 -2.33
C ASP A 88 -3.33 -5.46 -1.06
N ALA A 89 -3.57 -4.56 -0.10
CA ALA A 89 -2.83 -4.55 1.15
C ALA A 89 -2.94 -5.90 1.90
N SER A 90 -4.07 -6.61 1.77
CA SER A 90 -4.30 -7.92 2.37
C SER A 90 -3.37 -9.02 1.85
N SER A 91 -2.66 -8.78 0.75
CA SER A 91 -1.64 -9.71 0.25
C SER A 91 -0.35 -9.69 1.09
N ARG A 92 -0.16 -8.66 1.92
CA ARG A 92 1.09 -8.42 2.67
C ARG A 92 0.90 -7.98 4.12
N MET A 93 -0.29 -7.50 4.47
CA MET A 93 -0.64 -7.04 5.81
C MET A 93 -1.83 -7.83 6.34
N SER A 94 -1.85 -8.07 7.65
CA SER A 94 -3.00 -8.68 8.32
C SER A 94 -4.18 -7.70 8.38
N ALA A 95 -5.39 -8.20 8.60
CA ALA A 95 -6.57 -7.37 8.79
C ALA A 95 -6.39 -6.38 9.95
N ASP A 96 -5.79 -6.81 11.06
CA ASP A 96 -5.50 -5.93 12.20
C ASP A 96 -4.50 -4.82 11.84
N GLN A 97 -3.46 -5.13 11.06
CA GLN A 97 -2.49 -4.12 10.57
C GLN A 97 -3.16 -3.10 9.65
N ILE A 98 -4.00 -3.56 8.73
CA ILE A 98 -4.73 -2.69 7.79
C ILE A 98 -5.70 -1.80 8.57
N SER A 99 -6.49 -2.37 9.49
CA SER A 99 -7.44 -1.60 10.30
C SER A 99 -6.76 -0.58 11.20
N ASP A 100 -5.62 -0.91 11.82
CA ASP A 100 -4.88 0.00 12.69
C ASP A 100 -4.39 1.25 11.92
N VAL A 101 -3.88 1.06 10.70
CA VAL A 101 -3.47 2.16 9.82
C VAL A 101 -4.69 2.94 9.29
N ALA A 102 -5.68 2.23 8.73
CA ALA A 102 -6.84 2.85 8.10
C ALA A 102 -7.67 3.69 9.08
N LEU A 103 -7.92 3.18 10.30
CA LEU A 103 -8.66 3.91 11.32
C LEU A 103 -7.86 5.09 11.89
N SER A 104 -6.52 4.98 11.97
CA SER A 104 -5.68 6.12 12.36
C SER A 104 -5.80 7.25 11.34
N LEU A 105 -5.72 6.92 10.04
CA LEU A 105 -5.89 7.89 8.96
C LEU A 105 -7.29 8.50 8.96
N GLU A 106 -8.33 7.68 9.16
CA GLU A 106 -9.71 8.15 9.25
C GLU A 106 -9.89 9.16 10.40
N TYR A 107 -9.32 8.88 11.57
CA TYR A 107 -9.34 9.83 12.69
C TYR A 107 -8.64 11.14 12.32
N VAL A 108 -7.43 11.10 11.73
CA VAL A 108 -6.69 12.32 11.39
C VAL A 108 -7.42 13.15 10.34
N LYS A 109 -8.09 12.51 9.37
CA LYS A 109 -8.95 13.20 8.39
C LYS A 109 -10.09 13.94 9.08
N GLN A 110 -10.83 13.25 9.96
CA GLN A 110 -11.90 13.87 10.75
C GLN A 110 -11.38 15.01 11.64
N TYR A 111 -10.20 14.83 12.23
CA TYR A 111 -9.55 15.86 13.04
C TYR A 111 -9.21 17.10 12.19
N GLY A 112 -8.59 16.93 11.02
CA GLY A 112 -8.29 18.04 10.11
C GLY A 112 -9.54 18.71 9.56
N GLU A 113 -10.64 17.97 9.39
CA GLU A 113 -11.93 18.55 9.04
C GLU A 113 -12.50 19.44 10.16
N ALA A 114 -12.31 19.08 11.43
CA ALA A 114 -12.76 19.85 12.58
C ALA A 114 -11.83 21.03 12.95
N HIS A 115 -10.54 20.97 12.59
CA HIS A 115 -9.50 21.94 12.97
C HIS A 115 -8.98 22.71 11.75
N LYS A 116 -9.74 23.71 11.30
CA LYS A 116 -9.46 24.48 10.07
C LYS A 116 -8.23 25.40 10.16
N GLU A 117 -7.66 25.58 11.34
CA GLU A 117 -6.38 26.26 11.55
C GLU A 117 -5.19 25.46 11.03
N LEU A 118 -5.32 24.13 10.91
CA LEU A 118 -4.30 23.30 10.27
C LEU A 118 -4.40 23.42 8.76
N ASN A 119 -3.28 23.74 8.12
CA ASN A 119 -3.21 23.69 6.66
C ASN A 119 -3.07 22.25 6.16
N TYR A 120 -3.30 22.03 4.87
CA TYR A 120 -3.28 20.68 4.29
C TYR A 120 -1.92 19.96 4.42
N LYS A 121 -0.80 20.70 4.46
CA LYS A 121 0.54 20.11 4.66
C LYS A 121 0.69 19.57 6.07
N GLN A 122 0.21 20.33 7.06
CA GLN A 122 0.20 19.90 8.46
C GLN A 122 -0.69 18.67 8.65
N VAL A 123 -1.89 18.66 8.05
CA VAL A 123 -2.76 17.47 8.09
C VAL A 123 -2.08 16.26 7.46
N TYR A 124 -1.49 16.41 6.26
CA TYR A 124 -0.76 15.33 5.62
C TYR A 124 0.43 14.82 6.47
N LEU A 125 1.19 15.70 7.11
CA LEU A 125 2.27 15.30 8.01
C LEU A 125 1.75 14.47 9.20
N LEU A 126 0.61 14.84 9.78
CA LEU A 126 -0.03 14.05 10.84
C LEU A 126 -0.47 12.68 10.33
N GLU A 127 -1.09 12.62 9.14
CA GLU A 127 -1.49 11.38 8.48
C GLU A 127 -0.29 10.46 8.24
N GLN A 128 0.79 11.01 7.66
CA GLN A 128 2.02 10.27 7.39
C GLN A 128 2.70 9.78 8.68
N CYS A 129 2.70 10.60 9.74
CA CYS A 129 3.23 10.19 11.04
C CYS A 129 2.44 9.03 11.64
N VAL A 130 1.10 9.06 11.64
CA VAL A 130 0.32 7.95 12.21
C VAL A 130 0.55 6.65 11.43
N VAL A 131 0.67 6.69 10.10
CA VAL A 131 1.03 5.51 9.30
C VAL A 131 2.32 4.88 9.81
N TRP A 132 3.40 5.66 9.91
CA TRP A 132 4.68 5.13 10.40
C TRP A 132 4.65 4.73 11.87
N GLN A 133 3.93 5.44 12.75
CA GLN A 133 3.79 5.04 14.15
C GLN A 133 3.08 3.69 14.31
N ARG A 134 2.09 3.39 13.45
CA ARG A 134 1.39 2.09 13.47
C ARG A 134 2.26 0.99 12.90
N LEU A 135 2.85 1.22 11.73
CA LEU A 135 3.71 0.23 11.09
C LEU A 135 4.97 -0.05 11.91
N SER A 136 5.54 0.95 12.59
CA SER A 136 6.67 0.77 13.51
C SER A 136 6.35 -0.20 14.64
N VAL A 137 5.15 -0.12 15.23
CA VAL A 137 4.72 -1.07 16.27
C VAL A 137 4.54 -2.48 15.71
N HIS A 138 3.94 -2.61 14.52
CA HIS A 138 3.71 -3.92 13.90
C HIS A 138 4.99 -4.61 13.42
N PHE A 139 5.98 -3.83 12.97
CA PHE A 139 7.22 -4.35 12.38
C PHE A 139 8.45 -4.18 13.29
N GLY A 140 8.28 -3.61 14.48
CA GLY A 140 9.32 -3.48 15.49
C GLY A 140 10.45 -2.50 15.12
N TRP A 141 10.17 -1.45 14.35
CA TRP A 141 11.19 -0.50 13.87
C TRP A 141 11.78 0.41 14.97
N GLN A 142 11.22 0.37 16.18
CA GLN A 142 11.66 1.15 17.34
C GLN A 142 11.56 2.67 17.15
N CYS A 143 10.71 3.15 16.25
CA CYS A 143 10.45 4.58 16.05
C CYS A 143 8.96 4.91 16.17
N ASP A 144 8.31 4.37 17.22
CA ASP A 144 6.87 4.48 17.45
C ASP A 144 6.43 5.91 17.79
N ASN A 145 7.41 6.81 18.00
CA ASN A 145 7.24 8.20 18.37
C ASN A 145 7.59 9.16 17.22
N VAL A 146 7.77 8.67 15.98
CA VAL A 146 7.97 9.52 14.80
C VAL A 146 6.94 10.63 14.74
N ARG A 147 7.41 11.84 14.40
CA ARG A 147 6.62 13.07 14.46
C ARG A 147 7.07 14.06 13.39
N ALA A 148 6.23 15.03 13.11
CA ALA A 148 6.67 16.25 12.43
C ALA A 148 7.55 17.07 13.38
N SER A 149 8.51 17.83 12.84
CA SER A 149 9.26 18.81 13.64
C SER A 149 8.30 19.73 14.39
N TYR A 150 8.68 20.15 15.60
CA TYR A 150 7.87 21.05 16.41
C TYR A 150 7.71 22.45 15.81
N ASP A 151 8.57 22.83 14.87
CA ASP A 151 8.40 24.06 14.09
C ASP A 151 7.29 23.94 13.04
N GLU A 152 7.01 22.71 12.56
CA GLU A 152 5.94 22.44 11.59
C GLU A 152 4.59 22.30 12.30
N ILE A 153 4.56 21.54 13.40
CA ILE A 153 3.35 21.28 14.19
C ILE A 153 3.72 21.25 15.68
N PRO A 154 3.12 22.11 16.53
CA PRO A 154 3.39 22.13 17.96
C PRO A 154 3.19 20.76 18.61
N LYS A 155 4.03 20.45 19.60
CA LYS A 155 3.99 19.19 20.35
C LYS A 155 2.58 18.87 20.88
N ALA A 156 1.90 19.86 21.46
CA ALA A 156 0.59 19.66 22.06
C ALA A 156 -0.45 19.13 21.06
N THR A 157 -0.48 19.71 19.86
CA THR A 157 -1.35 19.25 18.77
C THR A 157 -1.01 17.84 18.32
N GLN A 158 0.27 17.52 18.16
CA GLN A 158 0.69 16.17 17.78
C GLN A 158 0.34 15.14 18.87
N ASP A 159 0.59 15.44 20.14
CA ASP A 159 0.24 14.58 21.27
C ASP A 159 -1.28 14.28 21.32
N GLU A 160 -2.10 15.32 21.11
CA GLU A 160 -3.56 15.21 21.05
C GLU A 160 -3.99 14.30 19.89
N VAL A 161 -3.52 14.57 18.67
CA VAL A 161 -3.88 13.81 17.48
C VAL A 161 -3.45 12.34 17.60
N PHE A 162 -2.22 12.07 18.02
CA PHE A 162 -1.71 10.71 18.11
C PHE A 162 -2.36 9.90 19.23
N SER A 163 -2.70 10.55 20.35
CA SER A 163 -3.45 9.90 21.44
C SER A 163 -4.90 9.63 21.00
N GLY A 164 -5.53 10.59 20.33
CA GLY A 164 -6.88 10.47 19.79
C GLY A 164 -6.99 9.37 18.73
N ALA A 165 -6.03 9.25 17.82
CA ALA A 165 -5.99 8.17 16.83
C ALA A 165 -5.97 6.78 17.51
N LYS A 166 -5.12 6.60 18.52
CA LYS A 166 -5.04 5.34 19.30
C LYS A 166 -6.36 5.03 20.01
N ALA A 167 -7.02 6.04 20.58
CA ALA A 167 -8.34 5.89 21.21
C ALA A 167 -9.41 5.51 20.18
N PHE A 168 -9.43 6.21 19.04
CA PHE A 168 -10.39 5.98 17.96
C PHE A 168 -10.32 4.56 17.41
N ILE A 169 -9.11 4.02 17.19
CA ILE A 169 -8.92 2.62 16.78
C ILE A 169 -9.57 1.66 17.78
N LYS A 170 -9.32 1.86 19.07
CA LYS A 170 -9.84 0.99 20.14
C LYS A 170 -11.37 1.03 20.21
N GLU A 171 -11.96 2.21 20.10
CA GLU A 171 -13.42 2.42 20.16
C GLU A 171 -14.15 1.94 18.90
N ASN A 172 -13.45 1.90 17.77
CA ASN A 172 -14.03 1.56 16.48
C ASN A 172 -13.66 0.19 15.93
N LYS A 173 -13.07 -0.67 16.77
CA LYS A 173 -12.76 -2.05 16.40
C LYS A 173 -14.02 -2.79 15.94
N GLY A 174 -14.00 -3.26 14.69
CA GLY A 174 -15.12 -3.99 14.07
C GLY A 174 -16.28 -3.12 13.56
N ARG A 175 -16.21 -1.79 13.69
CA ARG A 175 -17.25 -0.87 13.19
C ARG A 175 -17.04 -0.43 11.74
N TYR A 176 -15.86 -0.65 11.19
CA TYR A 176 -15.47 -0.22 9.85
C TYR A 176 -15.01 -1.39 9.00
N GLU A 177 -15.38 -1.38 7.73
CA GLU A 177 -14.70 -2.13 6.67
C GLU A 177 -13.41 -1.38 6.29
N CYS A 178 -12.26 -1.99 6.55
CA CYS A 178 -10.96 -1.40 6.28
C CYS A 178 -10.27 -2.11 5.12
N GLY A 179 -9.57 -1.34 4.28
CA GLY A 179 -8.80 -1.88 3.17
C GLY A 179 -7.66 -0.96 2.75
N GLY A 180 -6.89 -1.43 1.78
CA GLY A 180 -5.80 -0.64 1.23
C GLY A 180 -5.21 -1.22 -0.05
N TYR A 181 -4.41 -0.41 -0.72
CA TYR A 181 -3.51 -0.82 -1.79
C TYR A 181 -2.07 -0.51 -1.40
N ILE A 182 -1.15 -1.41 -1.78
CA ILE A 182 0.29 -1.21 -1.65
C ILE A 182 0.89 -1.09 -3.05
N TYR A 183 1.77 -0.10 -3.22
CA TYR A 183 2.46 0.21 -4.45
C TYR A 183 3.95 -0.08 -4.30
N SER A 184 4.43 -1.07 -5.06
CA SER A 184 5.78 -1.63 -4.97
C SER A 184 6.59 -1.33 -6.23
N GLY A 185 7.85 -0.94 -6.06
CA GLY A 185 8.77 -0.64 -7.16
C GLY A 185 10.09 -0.10 -6.62
N GLU A 186 10.83 0.66 -7.41
CA GLU A 186 12.10 1.24 -6.95
C GLU A 186 11.90 2.23 -5.80
N GLY A 187 12.76 2.16 -4.78
CA GLY A 187 12.70 3.02 -3.59
C GLY A 187 11.55 2.65 -2.65
N GLN A 188 11.15 3.61 -1.81
CA GLN A 188 10.12 3.39 -0.80
C GLN A 188 8.77 3.01 -1.42
N GLU A 189 8.08 2.08 -0.78
CA GLU A 189 6.71 1.70 -1.13
C GLU A 189 5.71 2.71 -0.59
N LEU A 190 4.59 2.83 -1.31
CA LEU A 190 3.47 3.68 -0.91
C LEU A 190 2.24 2.83 -0.58
N GLY A 191 1.37 3.37 0.27
CA GLY A 191 0.09 2.77 0.62
C GLY A 191 -1.05 3.78 0.49
N GLN A 192 -2.18 3.33 -0.01
CA GLN A 192 -3.46 4.02 0.11
C GLN A 192 -4.36 3.17 0.99
N PHE A 193 -4.97 3.75 2.02
CA PHE A 193 -5.81 3.02 2.97
C PHE A 193 -7.16 3.74 3.15
N TRP A 194 -8.19 2.96 3.42
CA TRP A 194 -9.54 3.47 3.66
C TRP A 194 -10.21 2.72 4.81
N ALA A 195 -11.08 3.43 5.52
CA ALA A 195 -12.00 2.86 6.49
C ALA A 195 -13.42 3.35 6.13
N LYS A 196 -14.34 2.42 5.90
CA LYS A 196 -15.74 2.73 5.59
C LYS A 196 -16.60 2.28 6.75
N LEU A 197 -17.35 3.21 7.36
CA LEU A 197 -18.23 2.89 8.47
C LEU A 197 -19.32 1.92 8.00
N ASN A 198 -19.49 0.82 8.72
CA ASN A 198 -20.56 -0.15 8.48
C ASN A 198 -21.84 0.40 9.12
N VAL A 199 -22.64 1.13 8.34
CA VAL A 199 -23.99 1.60 8.71
C VAL A 199 -25.08 0.65 8.20
#